data_AF-A0A9N8MG89-F1
#
_entry.id   AF-A0A9N8MG89-F1
#
_cell.length_a   1.000
_cell.length_b   1.000
_cell.length_c   1.000
_cell.angle_alpha   90.00
_cell.angle_beta   90.00
_cell.angle_gamma   90.00
#
_symmetry.space_group_name_H-M   'P 1'
#
loop_
_entity.id
_entity.type
_entity.pdbx_description
1 polymer ?
#
loop_
_entity_poly.entity_id
_entity_poly.type
_entity_poly.pdbx_seq_one_letter_code
_entity_poly.pdbx_strand_id
1 'polypeptide(L)'
;MKRLICILFLLILNFSPAQKSDFKIINKPINYSEERIRLSLEYLKEHHGLTQKSLTIVPKIIVLHYTAGGTVESNFKYFNKTHLESARNTLKKQSSLNVSSQYIVDRDGTIYQLMEPDTFARSD
;
A
#
# COMPACT_ATOMS: atom_id res chain seq x y z
N MET A 1 20.76 11.07 43.54
CA MET A 1 20.49 9.96 42.59
C MET A 1 19.13 10.08 41.90
N LYS A 2 17.98 10.09 42.62
CA LYS A 2 16.64 10.19 41.99
C LYS A 2 16.45 11.41 41.08
N ARG A 3 16.91 12.59 41.50
CA ARG A 3 16.87 13.83 40.69
C ARG A 3 17.72 13.73 39.41
N LEU A 4 18.85 13.04 39.46
CA LEU A 4 19.73 12.83 38.31
C LEU A 4 19.11 11.86 37.30
N ILE A 5 18.44 10.82 37.78
CA ILE A 5 17.68 9.88 36.94
C ILE A 5 16.50 10.59 36.24
N CYS A 6 15.78 11.46 36.95
CA CYS A 6 14.71 12.25 36.34
C CYS A 6 15.21 13.22 35.26
N ILE A 7 16.37 13.87 35.49
CA ILE A 7 16.99 14.76 34.49
C ILE A 7 17.45 13.97 33.26
N LEU A 8 18.04 12.77 33.46
CA LEU A 8 18.45 11.89 32.36
C LEU A 8 17.24 11.42 31.53
N PHE A 9 16.12 11.11 32.19
CA PHE A 9 14.87 10.69 31.54
C PHE A 9 14.23 11.83 30.72
N LEU A 10 14.28 13.07 31.23
CA LEU A 10 13.83 14.28 30.52
C LEU A 10 14.71 14.62 29.31
N LEU A 11 16.02 14.37 29.38
CA LEU A 11 16.93 14.56 28.25
C LEU A 11 16.64 13.57 27.11
N ILE A 12 16.33 12.30 27.42
CA ILE A 12 16.02 11.26 26.42
C ILE A 12 14.70 11.56 25.66
N LEU A 13 13.70 12.14 26.33
CA LEU A 13 12.42 12.50 25.71
C LEU A 13 12.52 13.63 24.66
N ASN A 14 13.59 14.45 24.70
CA ASN A 14 13.83 15.52 23.73
C ASN A 14 14.65 15.07 22.50
N PHE A 15 15.11 13.81 22.49
CA PHE A 15 15.89 13.22 21.39
C PHE A 15 15.07 12.31 20.48
N SER A 16 13.75 12.36 20.53
CA SER A 16 12.96 11.81 19.43
C SER A 16 13.07 12.78 18.24
N PRO A 17 13.85 12.48 17.18
CA PRO A 17 13.76 13.28 15.96
C PRO A 17 12.28 13.38 15.56
N ALA A 18 11.75 14.61 15.57
CA ALA A 18 10.55 14.92 14.83
C ALA A 18 10.75 14.44 13.39
N GLN A 19 9.68 13.95 12.75
CA GLN A 19 9.73 13.48 11.36
C GLN A 19 10.47 14.53 10.51
N LYS A 20 11.65 14.16 9.99
CA LYS A 20 12.43 15.06 9.12
C LYS A 20 11.51 15.52 8.00
N SER A 21 11.44 16.82 7.75
CA SER A 21 10.52 17.46 6.81
C SER A 21 10.72 17.03 5.35
N ASP A 22 11.82 16.34 5.06
CA ASP A 22 12.12 15.78 3.75
C ASP A 22 11.70 14.31 3.73
N PHE A 23 10.51 14.03 3.20
CA PHE A 23 10.11 12.66 2.90
C PHE A 23 10.70 12.24 1.55
N LYS A 24 11.16 11.00 1.48
CA LYS A 24 11.64 10.38 0.25
C LYS A 24 10.60 9.40 -0.27
N ILE A 25 10.24 9.54 -1.54
CA ILE A 25 9.47 8.53 -2.27
C ILE A 25 10.46 7.64 -3.02
N ILE A 26 10.39 6.34 -2.75
CA ILE A 26 11.17 5.30 -3.44
C ILE A 26 10.25 4.60 -4.43
N ASN A 27 10.62 4.63 -5.71
CA ASN A 27 9.92 3.86 -6.74
C ASN A 27 10.23 2.37 -6.56
N LYS A 28 9.19 1.57 -6.31
CA LYS A 28 9.26 0.11 -6.15
C LYS A 28 8.04 -0.52 -6.83
N PRO A 29 7.95 -0.46 -8.17
CA PRO A 29 6.73 -0.84 -8.89
C PRO A 29 6.44 -2.34 -8.76
N ILE A 30 5.17 -2.69 -8.62
CA ILE A 30 4.70 -4.07 -8.71
C ILE A 30 4.57 -4.50 -10.19
N ASN A 31 4.54 -5.81 -10.44
CA ASN A 31 4.42 -6.38 -11.77
C ASN A 31 3.01 -6.17 -12.36
N TYR A 32 2.96 -5.54 -13.53
CA TYR A 32 1.77 -5.39 -14.36
C TYR A 32 1.85 -6.27 -15.59
N SER A 33 1.75 -7.58 -15.40
CA SER A 33 1.57 -8.50 -16.52
C SER A 33 0.26 -8.19 -17.27
N GLU A 34 0.20 -8.58 -18.54
CA GLU A 34 -1.01 -8.51 -19.35
C GLU A 34 -2.21 -9.17 -18.66
N GLU A 35 -1.96 -10.27 -17.94
CA GLU A 35 -2.99 -10.94 -17.14
C GLU A 35 -3.51 -10.06 -16.01
N ARG A 36 -2.65 -9.40 -15.22
CA ARG A 36 -3.10 -8.48 -14.16
C ARG A 36 -3.95 -7.36 -14.76
N ILE A 37 -3.54 -6.81 -15.89
CA ILE A 37 -4.27 -5.75 -16.57
C ILE A 37 -5.66 -6.24 -16.98
N ARG A 38 -5.73 -7.40 -17.64
CA ARG A 38 -6.99 -8.02 -18.05
C ARG A 38 -7.93 -8.26 -16.86
N LEU A 39 -7.42 -8.85 -15.78
CA LEU A 39 -8.20 -9.12 -14.56
C LEU A 39 -8.67 -7.83 -13.85
N SER A 40 -7.88 -6.76 -13.94
CA SER A 40 -8.24 -5.45 -13.38
C SER A 40 -9.36 -4.78 -14.17
N LEU A 41 -9.30 -4.83 -15.51
CA LEU A 41 -10.39 -4.36 -16.37
C LEU A 41 -11.68 -5.17 -16.16
N GLU A 42 -11.55 -6.49 -16.01
CA GLU A 42 -12.67 -7.39 -15.69
C GLU A 42 -13.28 -7.03 -14.34
N TYR A 43 -12.47 -6.83 -13.29
CA TYR A 43 -12.96 -6.41 -11.98
C TYR A 43 -13.69 -5.05 -12.03
N LEU A 44 -13.13 -4.06 -12.74
CA LEU A 44 -13.76 -2.75 -12.93
C LEU A 44 -15.14 -2.87 -13.62
N LYS A 45 -15.24 -3.74 -14.62
CA LYS A 45 -16.49 -3.98 -15.34
C LYS A 45 -17.52 -4.70 -14.46
N GLU A 46 -17.15 -5.83 -13.86
CA GLU A 46 -18.08 -6.71 -13.17
C GLU A 46 -18.46 -6.18 -11.76
N HIS A 47 -17.55 -5.48 -11.09
CA HIS A 47 -17.80 -4.98 -9.72
C HIS A 47 -18.24 -3.51 -9.68
N HIS A 48 -17.75 -2.68 -10.59
CA HIS A 48 -18.05 -1.25 -10.61
C HIS A 48 -18.91 -0.81 -11.82
N GLY A 49 -19.22 -1.70 -12.75
CA GLY A 49 -19.96 -1.35 -13.97
C GLY A 49 -19.14 -0.48 -14.95
N LEU A 50 -17.82 -0.39 -14.77
CA LEU A 50 -16.95 0.51 -15.53
C LEU A 50 -16.30 -0.24 -16.69
N THR A 51 -16.77 0.02 -17.91
CA THR A 51 -16.13 -0.50 -19.13
C THR A 51 -15.12 0.52 -19.67
N GLN A 52 -13.83 0.18 -19.60
CA GLN A 52 -12.73 1.04 -20.02
C GLN A 52 -11.61 0.23 -20.71
N LYS A 53 -10.71 0.92 -21.42
CA LYS A 53 -9.62 0.29 -22.18
C LYS A 53 -8.28 0.27 -21.44
N SER A 54 -8.12 1.13 -20.43
CA SER A 54 -6.94 1.21 -19.58
C SER A 54 -7.33 1.15 -18.11
N LEU A 55 -6.35 1.06 -17.22
CA LEU A 55 -6.57 1.10 -15.77
C LEU A 55 -6.54 2.54 -15.21
N THR A 56 -6.60 3.54 -16.08
CA THR A 56 -6.47 4.94 -15.69
C THR A 56 -7.74 5.41 -15.00
N ILE A 57 -7.59 5.98 -13.80
CA ILE A 57 -8.67 6.59 -13.02
C ILE A 57 -8.39 8.08 -12.83
N VAL A 58 -9.41 8.84 -12.45
CA VAL A 58 -9.24 10.22 -11.96
C VAL A 58 -9.43 10.18 -10.45
N PRO A 59 -8.34 10.20 -9.64
CA PRO A 59 -8.46 10.12 -8.19
C PRO A 59 -9.28 11.29 -7.64
N LYS A 60 -10.28 10.98 -6.79
CA LYS A 60 -11.13 11.97 -6.10
C LYS A 60 -11.08 11.84 -4.58
N ILE A 61 -10.59 10.71 -4.07
CA ILE A 61 -10.61 10.33 -2.67
C ILE A 61 -9.27 9.68 -2.33
N ILE A 62 -8.79 9.90 -1.11
CA ILE A 62 -7.65 9.17 -0.53
C ILE A 62 -8.23 8.16 0.47
N VAL A 63 -7.85 6.89 0.32
CA VAL A 63 -8.20 5.82 1.26
C VAL A 63 -6.95 5.40 2.01
N LEU A 64 -6.99 5.47 3.35
CA LEU A 64 -5.89 5.06 4.21
C LEU A 64 -6.14 3.64 4.73
N HIS A 65 -5.22 2.73 4.47
CA HIS A 65 -5.27 1.35 4.94
C HIS A 65 -4.11 1.03 5.89
N TYR A 66 -4.38 0.21 6.90
CA TYR A 66 -3.35 -0.45 7.70
C TYR A 66 -3.13 -1.88 7.17
N THR A 67 -1.88 -2.26 6.91
CA THR A 67 -1.53 -3.57 6.32
C THR A 67 -1.73 -4.76 7.27
N ALA A 68 -2.26 -4.54 8.47
CA ALA A 68 -2.41 -5.54 9.54
C ALA A 68 -1.08 -6.20 10.00
N GLY A 69 0.07 -5.65 9.60
CA GLY A 69 1.40 -6.16 9.97
C GLY A 69 2.37 -6.26 8.78
N GLY A 70 3.41 -7.08 8.97
CA GLY A 70 4.45 -7.31 7.96
C GLY A 70 5.52 -6.22 7.86
N THR A 71 6.45 -6.45 6.93
CA THR A 71 7.44 -5.47 6.45
C THR A 71 7.02 -4.95 5.08
N VAL A 72 7.61 -3.82 4.63
CA VAL A 72 7.42 -3.34 3.26
C VAL A 72 7.75 -4.45 2.24
N GLU A 73 8.82 -5.20 2.46
CA GLU A 73 9.23 -6.26 1.53
C GLU A 73 8.22 -7.41 1.49
N SER A 74 7.67 -7.85 2.64
CA SER A 74 6.65 -8.89 2.64
C SER A 74 5.36 -8.44 1.97
N ASN A 75 4.96 -7.19 2.22
CA ASN A 75 3.73 -6.60 1.65
C ASN A 75 3.89 -6.35 0.15
N PHE A 76 5.06 -5.85 -0.28
CA PHE A 76 5.41 -5.74 -1.69
C PHE A 76 5.34 -7.09 -2.39
N LYS A 77 6.01 -8.12 -1.84
CA LYS A 77 5.98 -9.48 -2.41
C LYS A 77 4.56 -10.04 -2.50
N TYR A 78 3.72 -9.72 -1.52
CA TYR A 78 2.30 -10.08 -1.55
C TYR A 78 1.57 -9.37 -2.69
N PHE A 79 1.60 -8.04 -2.74
CA PHE A 79 0.94 -7.24 -3.78
C PHE A 79 1.45 -7.55 -5.18
N ASN A 80 2.72 -7.97 -5.30
CA ASN A 80 3.33 -8.34 -6.56
C ASN A 80 2.73 -9.62 -7.20
N LYS A 81 2.02 -10.45 -6.43
CA LYS A 81 1.29 -11.61 -6.97
C LYS A 81 0.07 -11.15 -7.77
N THR A 82 -0.18 -11.75 -8.93
CA THR A 82 -1.37 -11.47 -9.76
C THR A 82 -2.66 -11.97 -9.12
N HIS A 83 -2.62 -13.10 -8.42
CA HIS A 83 -3.81 -13.74 -7.87
C HIS A 83 -3.90 -13.65 -6.35
N LEU A 84 -5.13 -13.50 -5.86
CA LEU A 84 -5.46 -13.71 -4.45
C LEU A 84 -5.14 -15.14 -4.04
N GLU A 85 -4.68 -15.30 -2.80
CA GLU A 85 -4.47 -16.60 -2.18
C GLU A 85 -5.80 -17.35 -1.97
N SER A 86 -5.76 -18.68 -2.05
CA SER A 86 -6.93 -19.56 -1.87
C SER A 86 -7.64 -19.37 -0.54
N ALA A 87 -6.92 -19.03 0.53
CA ALA A 87 -7.51 -18.81 1.84
C ALA A 87 -8.50 -17.62 1.89
N ARG A 88 -8.42 -16.66 0.95
CA ARG A 88 -9.29 -15.47 0.88
C ARG A 88 -10.61 -15.74 0.14
N ASN A 89 -11.35 -16.74 0.60
CA ASN A 89 -12.58 -17.24 -0.05
C ASN A 89 -13.64 -16.16 -0.33
N THR A 90 -13.84 -15.21 0.57
CA THR A 90 -14.84 -14.14 0.39
C THR A 90 -14.46 -13.21 -0.76
N LEU A 91 -13.20 -12.76 -0.83
CA LEU A 91 -12.72 -11.86 -1.89
C LEU A 91 -12.60 -12.55 -3.24
N LYS A 92 -12.31 -13.85 -3.24
CA LYS A 92 -12.25 -14.67 -4.46
C LYS A 92 -13.59 -14.81 -5.17
N LYS A 93 -14.71 -14.74 -4.44
CA LYS A 93 -16.05 -14.73 -5.04
C LYS A 93 -16.27 -13.51 -5.95
N GLN A 94 -15.53 -12.43 -5.73
CA GLN A 94 -15.65 -11.20 -6.52
C GLN A 94 -14.67 -11.16 -7.69
N SER A 95 -13.43 -11.63 -7.50
CA SER A 95 -12.44 -11.76 -8.57
C SER A 95 -11.20 -12.50 -8.07
N SER A 96 -10.49 -13.18 -8.97
CA SER A 96 -9.19 -13.80 -8.68
C SER A 96 -8.04 -12.79 -8.61
N LEU A 97 -8.24 -11.54 -9.06
CA LEU A 97 -7.25 -10.46 -9.04
C LEU A 97 -6.77 -10.17 -7.61
N ASN A 98 -5.46 -10.13 -7.40
CA ASN A 98 -4.91 -9.74 -6.11
C ASN A 98 -5.16 -8.28 -5.75
N VAL A 99 -5.14 -7.99 -4.45
CA VAL A 99 -5.19 -6.62 -3.96
C VAL A 99 -3.84 -5.92 -4.07
N SER A 100 -3.88 -4.60 -4.10
CA SER A 100 -2.71 -3.72 -4.22
C SER A 100 -3.04 -2.33 -3.67
N SER A 101 -2.04 -1.45 -3.63
CA SER A 101 -2.16 -0.05 -3.27
C SER A 101 -1.18 0.76 -4.12
N GLN A 102 -1.45 2.04 -4.33
CA GLN A 102 -0.53 2.96 -5.01
C GLN A 102 0.75 3.19 -4.19
N TYR A 103 0.62 3.24 -2.86
CA TYR A 103 1.74 3.50 -1.95
C TYR A 103 1.74 2.58 -0.73
N ILE A 104 2.93 2.33 -0.18
CA ILE A 104 3.15 1.81 1.17
C ILE A 104 4.00 2.83 1.94
N VAL A 105 3.64 3.13 3.18
CA VAL A 105 4.45 3.92 4.10
C VAL A 105 5.01 2.99 5.17
N ASP A 106 6.34 2.93 5.32
CA ASP A 106 6.99 2.13 6.35
C ASP A 106 6.93 2.82 7.73
N ARG A 107 7.26 2.09 8.79
CA ARG A 107 7.24 2.56 10.17
C ARG A 107 8.22 3.71 10.44
N ASP A 108 9.25 3.85 9.62
CA ASP A 108 10.21 4.96 9.69
C ASP A 108 9.79 6.20 8.87
N GLY A 109 8.61 6.13 8.21
CA GLY A 109 8.07 7.19 7.37
C GLY A 109 8.54 7.15 5.91
N THR A 110 9.38 6.18 5.51
CA THR A 110 9.77 6.00 4.11
C THR A 110 8.55 5.62 3.26
N ILE A 111 8.36 6.31 2.14
CA ILE A 111 7.23 6.09 1.22
C ILE A 111 7.71 5.29 0.02
N TYR A 112 7.00 4.22 -0.32
CA TYR A 112 7.25 3.37 -1.48
C TYR A 112 6.10 3.50 -2.48
N GLN A 113 6.39 3.98 -3.68
CA GLN A 113 5.42 4.05 -4.78
C GLN A 113 5.41 2.74 -5.55
N LEU A 114 4.26 2.06 -5.59
CA LEU A 114 4.08 0.75 -6.21
C LEU A 114 3.50 0.81 -7.63
N MET A 115 2.85 1.91 -7.96
CA MET A 115 2.25 2.20 -9.28
C MET A 115 1.96 3.70 -9.38
N GLU A 116 1.52 4.15 -10.56
CA GLU A 116 1.11 5.54 -10.73
C GLU A 116 -0.15 5.87 -9.91
N PRO A 117 -0.25 7.09 -9.34
CA PRO A 117 -1.37 7.49 -8.50
C PRO A 117 -2.72 7.52 -9.24
N ASP A 118 -2.69 7.61 -10.57
CA ASP A 118 -3.86 7.58 -11.45
C ASP A 118 -4.13 6.17 -12.01
N THR A 119 -3.44 5.14 -11.55
CA THR A 119 -3.72 3.75 -11.91
C THR A 119 -4.61 3.09 -10.87
N PHE A 120 -5.64 2.37 -11.33
CA PHE A 120 -6.53 1.61 -10.47
C PHE A 120 -5.75 0.55 -9.67
N ALA A 121 -5.95 0.57 -8.35
CA ALA A 121 -5.58 -0.49 -7.44
C ALA A 121 -6.84 -1.10 -6.83
N ARG A 122 -6.96 -2.43 -6.87
CA ARG A 122 -7.98 -3.13 -6.07
C ARG A 122 -7.55 -3.10 -4.61
N SER A 123 -8.25 -2.35 -3.77
CA SER A 123 -8.11 -2.42 -2.31
C SER A 123 -8.98 -3.54 -1.72
N ASP A 124 -8.65 -3.97 -0.49
CA ASP A 124 -9.47 -4.89 0.33
C ASP A 124 -10.82 -4.26 0.72
#